data_AF-A0A2H0MNV3-F1
#
_entry.id   AF-A0A2H0MNV3-F1
#
_cell.length_a   1.000
_cell.length_b   1.000
_cell.length_c   1.000
_cell.angle_alpha   90.00
_cell.angle_beta   90.00
_cell.angle_gamma   90.00
#
_symmetry.space_group_name_H-M   'P 1'
#
loop_
_entity.id
_entity.type
_entity.pdbx_description
1 polymer ?
#
loop_
_entity_poly.entity_id
_entity_poly.type
_entity_poly.pdbx_seq_one_letter_code
_entity_poly.pdbx_strand_id
1 'polypeptide(L)'
;MLKIVGMDKDQLLGLHPDSLMRPGNIQLLSEEEVIYIAETLGAFWAYDYEAAKKGKVGMHAILKSEWHSDGFFISRILLELLNIRTIMADQQVLRFNQLGIPKPNWVAGIPDGASQLGQEVAKIMDVKNAEMRKEDGRIVMVSTIAPDETLLLDEDFCTKGTGFKEAVADILSRQPKVKILPLELVIINRGGLTAIAIEGVGEFQVVAVANHRVNDWPPPECPLCKMGSKPIKPKATDENWRLITTSQQ
;
A
#
# COMPACT_ATOMS: atom_id res chain seq x y z
N MET A 1 22.97 -3.46 11.60
CA MET A 1 21.62 -3.06 11.14
C MET A 1 21.70 -1.62 10.69
N LEU A 2 21.22 -1.31 9.48
CA LEU A 2 21.20 0.05 8.95
C LEU A 2 20.09 0.83 9.65
N LYS A 3 20.37 2.06 10.08
CA LYS A 3 19.38 2.91 10.74
C LYS A 3 18.64 3.77 9.71
N ILE A 4 17.38 3.46 9.43
CA ILE A 4 16.57 4.20 8.46
C ILE A 4 16.01 5.50 9.07
N VAL A 5 15.50 5.44 10.30
CA VAL A 5 14.98 6.63 10.99
C VAL A 5 16.10 7.63 11.23
N GLY A 6 15.90 8.85 10.73
CA GLY A 6 16.87 9.95 10.75
C GLY A 6 17.63 10.14 9.43
N MET A 7 17.40 9.28 8.42
CA MET A 7 17.89 9.54 7.08
C MET A 7 17.13 10.70 6.43
N ASP A 8 17.84 11.69 5.90
CA ASP A 8 17.21 12.71 5.06
C ASP A 8 16.74 12.13 3.72
N LYS A 9 16.08 12.97 2.93
CA LYS A 9 15.57 12.58 1.61
C LYS A 9 16.69 12.06 0.71
N ASP A 10 17.82 12.75 0.60
CA ASP A 10 18.90 12.36 -0.31
C ASP A 10 19.54 11.03 0.10
N GLN A 11 19.64 10.77 1.41
CA GLN A 11 20.10 9.49 1.95
C GLN A 11 19.15 8.34 1.61
N LEU A 12 17.83 8.56 1.71
CA LEU A 12 16.84 7.56 1.29
C LEU A 12 16.85 7.33 -0.23
N LEU A 13 17.00 8.40 -1.03
CA LEU A 13 17.13 8.31 -2.47
C LEU A 13 18.40 7.56 -2.91
N GLY A 14 19.48 7.69 -2.16
CA GLY A 14 20.74 6.97 -2.37
C GLY A 14 20.76 5.55 -1.81
N LEU A 15 19.71 5.10 -1.12
CA LEU A 15 19.67 3.80 -0.48
C LEU A 15 19.59 2.68 -1.53
N HIS A 16 20.61 1.82 -1.56
CA HIS A 16 20.63 0.65 -2.43
C HIS A 16 19.88 -0.53 -1.77
N PRO A 17 18.99 -1.26 -2.48
CA PRO A 17 18.24 -2.39 -1.93
C PRO A 17 19.11 -3.45 -1.22
N ASP A 18 20.24 -3.81 -1.84
CA ASP A 18 21.21 -4.75 -1.26
C ASP A 18 21.76 -4.33 0.11
N SER A 19 21.62 -3.06 0.52
CA SER A 19 22.03 -2.63 1.87
C SER A 19 21.20 -3.28 2.98
N LEU A 20 19.97 -3.71 2.67
CA LEU A 20 19.06 -4.42 3.58
C LEU A 20 19.05 -5.94 3.34
N MET A 21 19.54 -6.40 2.18
CA MET A 21 19.39 -7.78 1.69
C MET A 21 20.71 -8.58 1.62
N ARG A 22 21.77 -8.15 2.33
CA ARG A 22 23.08 -8.81 2.23
C ARG A 22 23.05 -10.25 2.77
N PRO A 23 23.75 -11.20 2.13
CA PRO A 23 23.93 -12.54 2.70
C PRO A 23 24.47 -12.47 4.14
N GLY A 24 23.78 -13.14 5.07
CA GLY A 24 24.13 -13.15 6.49
C GLY A 24 23.68 -11.93 7.29
N ASN A 25 23.05 -10.93 6.67
CA ASN A 25 22.48 -9.76 7.34
C ASN A 25 21.25 -9.24 6.56
N ILE A 26 20.15 -9.98 6.67
CA ILE A 26 18.83 -9.58 6.15
C ILE A 26 18.15 -8.71 7.21
N GLN A 27 17.78 -7.49 6.84
CA GLN A 27 17.06 -6.57 7.71
C GLN A 27 15.60 -6.45 7.28
N LEU A 28 14.70 -6.80 8.21
CA LEU A 28 13.30 -6.46 8.12
C LEU A 28 13.11 -5.01 8.58
N LEU A 29 12.47 -4.19 7.76
CA LEU A 29 12.05 -2.87 8.17
C LEU A 29 10.98 -2.98 9.26
N SER A 30 11.08 -2.12 10.26
CA SER A 30 10.02 -1.93 11.24
C SER A 30 8.87 -1.11 10.65
N GLU A 31 7.71 -1.12 11.32
CA GLU A 31 6.58 -0.27 10.92
C GLU A 31 6.97 1.21 10.92
N GLU A 32 7.71 1.64 11.95
CA GLU A 32 8.22 3.01 12.07
C GLU A 32 9.13 3.39 10.90
N GLU A 33 10.03 2.51 10.46
CA GLU A 33 10.93 2.77 9.34
C GLU A 33 10.18 2.93 8.02
N VAL A 34 9.15 2.13 7.77
CA VAL A 34 8.33 2.24 6.55
C VAL A 34 7.56 3.56 6.53
N ILE A 35 6.96 3.95 7.67
CA ILE A 35 6.23 5.22 7.78
C ILE A 35 7.18 6.40 7.66
N TYR A 36 8.36 6.32 8.27
CA TYR A 36 9.41 7.34 8.14
C TYR A 36 9.84 7.54 6.69
N ILE A 37 10.05 6.46 5.93
CA ILE A 37 10.36 6.54 4.48
C ILE A 37 9.22 7.26 3.74
N ALA A 38 7.97 6.86 3.99
CA ALA A 38 6.83 7.45 3.31
C ALA A 38 6.66 8.94 3.62
N GLU A 39 6.83 9.34 4.88
CA GLU A 39 6.77 10.74 5.32
C GLU A 39 7.92 11.56 4.71
N THR A 40 9.16 11.08 4.83
CA THR A 40 10.36 11.77 4.34
C THR A 40 10.35 11.97 2.83
N LEU A 41 9.77 11.02 2.07
CA LEU A 41 9.61 11.14 0.62
C LEU A 41 8.38 11.97 0.22
N GLY A 42 7.57 12.43 1.18
CA GLY A 42 6.34 13.19 0.92
C GLY A 42 5.21 12.35 0.33
N ALA A 43 5.24 11.03 0.56
CA ALA A 43 4.20 10.08 0.18
C ALA A 43 3.15 9.88 1.27
N PHE A 44 3.40 10.36 2.49
CA PHE A 44 2.47 10.30 3.61
C PHE A 44 2.24 11.69 4.20
N TRP A 45 0.99 11.96 4.57
CA TRP A 45 0.57 13.11 5.34
C TRP A 45 -0.28 12.65 6.51
N ALA A 46 -0.06 13.25 7.69
CA ALA A 46 -0.89 13.08 8.88
C ALA A 46 -1.31 14.45 9.43
N TYR A 47 -2.49 14.51 10.00
CA TYR A 47 -3.00 15.71 10.67
C TYR A 47 -2.22 15.97 11.96
N ASP A 48 -1.65 17.16 12.11
CA ASP A 48 -0.91 17.55 13.31
C ASP A 48 -1.88 18.07 14.38
N TYR A 49 -2.28 17.16 15.27
CA TYR A 49 -3.15 17.50 16.40
C TYR A 49 -2.48 18.46 17.40
N GLU A 50 -1.15 18.46 17.53
CA GLU A 50 -0.43 19.36 18.43
C GLU A 50 -0.36 20.79 17.88
N ALA A 51 -0.14 20.95 16.57
CA ALA A 51 -0.26 22.24 15.90
C ALA A 51 -1.69 22.80 16.02
N ALA A 52 -2.71 21.95 15.84
CA ALA A 52 -4.10 22.34 15.99
C ALA A 52 -4.42 22.84 17.42
N LYS A 53 -3.93 22.15 18.47
CA LYS A 53 -4.04 22.60 19.87
C LYS A 53 -3.41 23.97 20.11
N LYS A 54 -2.39 24.34 19.33
CA LYS A 54 -1.72 25.65 19.37
C LYS A 54 -2.39 26.70 18.48
N GLY A 55 -3.57 26.41 17.93
CA GLY A 55 -4.36 27.32 17.09
C GLY A 55 -4.07 27.23 15.59
N LYS A 56 -3.16 26.35 15.15
CA LYS A 56 -2.89 26.10 13.73
C LYS A 56 -3.79 24.98 13.20
N VAL A 57 -5.08 25.30 13.04
CA VAL A 57 -6.06 24.37 12.45
C VAL A 57 -5.82 24.27 10.94
N GLY A 58 -5.41 23.09 10.48
CA GLY A 58 -5.08 22.82 9.08
C GLY A 58 -6.26 22.33 8.25
N MET A 59 -5.94 21.78 7.08
CA MET A 59 -6.88 21.03 6.24
C MET A 59 -6.82 19.53 6.58
N HIS A 60 -7.84 18.77 6.17
CA HIS A 60 -7.85 17.32 6.32
C HIS A 60 -8.39 16.59 5.10
N ALA A 61 -8.10 15.29 4.99
CA ALA A 61 -8.32 14.55 3.75
C ALA A 61 -9.79 14.13 3.57
N ILE A 62 -10.29 14.24 2.33
CA ILE A 62 -11.49 13.53 1.84
C ILE A 62 -11.02 12.29 1.06
N LEU A 63 -11.48 11.12 1.47
CA LEU A 63 -11.22 9.84 0.84
C LEU A 63 -12.14 9.60 -0.37
N LYS A 64 -11.85 8.57 -1.18
CA LYS A 64 -12.72 8.15 -2.30
C LYS A 64 -14.14 7.78 -1.85
N SER A 65 -14.29 7.29 -0.62
CA SER A 65 -15.59 7.01 0.00
C SER A 65 -16.35 8.26 0.44
N GLU A 66 -15.81 9.46 0.19
CA GLU A 66 -16.23 10.75 0.73
C GLU A 66 -16.12 10.84 2.27
N TRP A 67 -15.50 9.86 2.93
CA TRP A 67 -15.16 9.94 4.35
C TRP A 67 -14.00 10.89 4.58
N HIS A 68 -13.97 11.50 5.75
CA HIS A 68 -12.90 12.39 6.17
C HIS A 68 -11.83 11.60 6.92
N SER A 69 -10.56 11.97 6.79
CA SER A 69 -9.44 11.22 7.38
C SER A 69 -8.36 12.14 7.93
N ASP A 70 -7.71 11.69 9.01
CA ASP A 70 -6.57 12.38 9.63
C ASP A 70 -5.21 11.96 9.06
N GLY A 71 -5.20 11.25 7.94
CA GLY A 71 -3.98 10.92 7.22
C GLY A 71 -4.27 10.42 5.80
N PHE A 72 -3.24 10.45 4.96
CA PHE A 72 -3.37 10.06 3.57
C PHE A 72 -2.03 9.61 2.97
N PHE A 73 -2.05 8.50 2.23
CA PHE A 73 -0.89 7.97 1.51
C PHE A 73 -1.06 8.13 -0.01
N ILE A 74 0.03 8.44 -0.71
CA ILE A 74 0.10 8.46 -2.17
C ILE A 74 1.17 7.46 -2.63
N SER A 75 0.75 6.27 -3.04
CA SER A 75 1.63 5.20 -3.50
C SER A 75 2.46 5.58 -4.71
N ARG A 76 1.90 6.38 -5.63
CA ARG A 76 2.64 6.92 -6.78
C ARG A 76 3.91 7.66 -6.34
N ILE A 77 3.88 8.42 -5.24
CA ILE A 77 5.08 9.14 -4.75
C ILE A 77 6.05 8.14 -4.12
N LEU A 78 5.56 7.19 -3.32
CA LEU A 78 6.40 6.19 -2.65
C LEU A 78 7.12 5.26 -3.64
N LEU A 79 6.42 4.83 -4.69
CA LEU A 79 6.85 3.76 -5.60
C LEU A 79 7.35 4.25 -6.96
N GLU A 80 7.41 5.56 -7.18
CA GLU A 80 7.99 6.18 -8.39
C GLU A 80 9.45 5.79 -8.58
N LEU A 81 10.19 5.73 -7.47
CA LEU A 81 11.62 5.48 -7.48
C LEU A 81 11.91 3.98 -7.41
N LEU A 82 12.70 3.49 -8.35
CA LEU A 82 13.00 2.07 -8.47
C LEU A 82 13.63 1.51 -7.20
N ASN A 83 14.61 2.20 -6.59
CA ASN A 83 15.28 1.70 -5.39
C ASN A 83 14.29 1.54 -4.22
N ILE A 84 13.42 2.51 -3.99
CA ILE A 84 12.39 2.45 -2.93
C ILE A 84 11.38 1.34 -3.23
N ARG A 85 10.92 1.24 -4.49
CA ARG A 85 10.00 0.17 -4.90
C ARG A 85 10.60 -1.22 -4.71
N THR A 86 11.86 -1.43 -5.12
CA THR A 86 12.55 -2.71 -4.92
C THR A 86 12.72 -3.02 -3.43
N ILE A 87 13.06 -2.01 -2.60
CA ILE A 87 13.12 -2.20 -1.13
C ILE A 87 11.76 -2.65 -0.58
N MET A 88 10.65 -2.01 -0.97
CA MET A 88 9.32 -2.40 -0.50
C MET A 88 8.92 -3.80 -0.97
N ALA A 89 9.23 -4.15 -2.21
CA ALA A 89 9.02 -5.49 -2.76
C ALA A 89 9.84 -6.55 -2.02
N ASP A 90 11.12 -6.28 -1.72
CA ASP A 90 11.97 -7.16 -0.90
C ASP A 90 11.34 -7.40 0.47
N GLN A 91 10.86 -6.34 1.12
CA GLN A 91 10.21 -6.45 2.43
C GLN A 91 8.93 -7.30 2.37
N GLN A 92 8.11 -7.14 1.32
CA GLN A 92 6.94 -7.98 1.09
C GLN A 92 7.32 -9.45 0.88
N VAL A 93 8.35 -9.74 0.08
CA VAL A 93 8.83 -11.11 -0.14
C VAL A 93 9.39 -11.72 1.14
N LEU A 94 10.10 -10.94 1.97
CA LEU A 94 10.57 -11.43 3.26
C LEU A 94 9.41 -11.77 4.21
N ARG A 95 8.37 -10.93 4.27
CA ARG A 95 7.15 -11.22 5.06
C ARG A 95 6.44 -12.47 4.55
N PHE A 96 6.32 -12.62 3.23
CA PHE A 96 5.78 -13.83 2.62
C PHE A 96 6.59 -15.07 3.01
N ASN A 97 7.92 -15.02 2.90
CA ASN A 97 8.78 -16.16 3.23
C ASN A 97 8.68 -16.58 4.70
N GLN A 98 8.41 -15.64 5.62
CA GLN A 98 8.17 -15.95 7.04
C GLN A 98 6.91 -16.78 7.28
N LEU A 99 5.96 -16.81 6.33
CA LEU A 99 4.76 -17.64 6.41
C LEU A 99 5.06 -19.14 6.21
N GLY A 100 6.23 -19.47 5.65
CA GLY A 100 6.63 -20.87 5.41
C GLY A 100 5.77 -21.60 4.39
N ILE A 101 5.07 -20.87 3.51
CA ILE A 101 4.23 -21.45 2.45
C ILE A 101 5.00 -21.56 1.12
N PRO A 102 4.59 -22.46 0.20
CA PRO A 102 5.22 -22.58 -1.11
C PRO A 102 5.13 -21.29 -1.93
N LYS A 103 6.19 -20.99 -2.71
CA LYS A 103 6.18 -19.90 -3.68
C LYS A 103 5.03 -20.08 -4.70
N PRO A 104 4.37 -18.98 -5.12
CA PRO A 104 3.35 -19.05 -6.16
C PRO A 104 3.96 -19.36 -7.53
N ASN A 105 3.15 -19.75 -8.51
CA ASN A 105 3.57 -19.80 -9.91
C ASN A 105 3.58 -18.39 -10.54
N TRP A 106 2.67 -17.53 -10.09
CA TRP A 106 2.47 -16.18 -10.60
C TRP A 106 2.30 -15.15 -9.49
N VAL A 107 2.72 -13.92 -9.76
CA VAL A 107 2.38 -12.72 -8.96
C VAL A 107 1.68 -11.72 -9.87
N ALA A 108 0.61 -11.06 -9.39
CA ALA A 108 -0.02 -9.93 -10.06
C ALA A 108 -0.15 -8.73 -9.12
N GLY A 109 0.34 -7.57 -9.55
CA GLY A 109 0.13 -6.30 -8.86
C GLY A 109 -1.21 -5.67 -9.24
N ILE A 110 -2.03 -5.32 -8.25
CA ILE A 110 -3.36 -4.75 -8.48
C ILE A 110 -3.24 -3.29 -8.99
N PRO A 111 -3.90 -2.93 -10.11
CA PRO A 111 -3.80 -1.61 -10.69
C PRO A 111 -4.64 -0.56 -9.93
N ASP A 112 -4.25 0.72 -9.94
CA ASP A 112 -3.09 1.30 -10.64
C ASP A 112 -1.88 1.50 -9.72
N GLY A 113 -2.02 1.14 -8.44
CA GLY A 113 -1.03 1.44 -7.40
C GLY A 113 0.14 0.45 -7.33
N ALA A 114 -0.12 -0.82 -7.62
CA ALA A 114 0.82 -1.90 -7.36
C ALA A 114 1.33 -2.62 -8.62
N SER A 115 0.94 -2.22 -9.83
CA SER A 115 1.33 -2.95 -11.06
C SER A 115 2.85 -3.09 -11.23
N GLN A 116 3.63 -2.03 -10.93
CA GLN A 116 5.09 -2.10 -10.97
C GLN A 116 5.68 -2.76 -9.71
N LEU A 117 4.98 -2.72 -8.59
CA LEU A 117 5.39 -3.38 -7.34
C LEU A 117 5.32 -4.89 -7.51
N GLY A 118 4.19 -5.41 -8.02
CA GLY A 118 4.00 -6.83 -8.31
C GLY A 118 5.02 -7.39 -9.31
N GLN A 119 5.47 -6.58 -10.27
CA GLN A 119 6.57 -6.96 -11.18
C GLN A 119 7.90 -7.16 -10.44
N GLU A 120 8.23 -6.26 -9.51
CA GLU A 120 9.43 -6.41 -8.67
C GLU A 120 9.29 -7.60 -7.71
N VAL A 121 8.13 -7.81 -7.09
CA VAL A 121 7.85 -8.98 -6.24
C VAL A 121 8.00 -10.28 -7.05
N ALA A 122 7.43 -10.35 -8.26
CA ALA A 122 7.58 -11.51 -9.15
C ALA A 122 9.04 -11.82 -9.46
N LYS A 123 9.81 -10.77 -9.79
CA LYS A 123 11.24 -10.86 -10.10
C LYS A 123 12.06 -11.34 -8.90
N ILE A 124 11.83 -10.79 -7.70
CA ILE A 124 12.54 -11.18 -6.47
C ILE A 124 12.20 -12.63 -6.09
N MET A 125 10.95 -13.05 -6.28
CA MET A 125 10.52 -14.42 -6.01
C MET A 125 11.01 -15.44 -7.04
N ASP A 126 11.47 -14.98 -8.22
CA ASP A 126 11.79 -15.80 -9.40
C ASP A 126 10.57 -16.59 -9.90
N VAL A 127 9.46 -15.87 -10.10
CA VAL A 127 8.18 -16.42 -10.57
C VAL A 127 7.63 -15.59 -11.73
N LYS A 128 6.59 -16.08 -12.40
CA LYS A 128 6.02 -15.38 -13.55
C LYS A 128 5.24 -14.14 -13.08
N ASN A 129 5.34 -13.03 -13.84
CA ASN A 129 4.51 -11.85 -13.60
C ASN A 129 3.22 -11.94 -14.42
N ALA A 130 2.07 -11.91 -13.77
CA ALA A 130 0.76 -11.81 -14.40
C ALA A 130 0.34 -10.34 -14.54
N GLU A 131 -0.29 -10.02 -15.66
CA GLU A 131 -0.73 -8.69 -16.00
C GLU A 131 -2.20 -8.46 -15.63
N MET A 132 -2.45 -7.36 -14.94
CA MET A 132 -3.77 -6.82 -14.64
C MET A 132 -3.83 -5.35 -15.04
N ARG A 133 -5.00 -4.89 -15.50
CA ARG A 133 -5.21 -3.50 -15.94
C ARG A 133 -6.52 -2.96 -15.42
N LYS A 134 -6.68 -1.64 -15.52
CA LYS A 134 -7.95 -0.97 -15.29
C LYS A 134 -8.60 -0.62 -16.63
N GLU A 135 -9.74 -1.23 -16.90
CA GLU A 135 -10.54 -1.02 -18.11
C GLU A 135 -11.93 -0.50 -17.71
N ASP A 136 -12.32 0.66 -18.23
CA ASP A 136 -13.59 1.34 -17.89
C ASP A 136 -13.84 1.45 -16.38
N GLY A 137 -12.77 1.71 -15.62
CA GLY A 137 -12.79 1.85 -14.16
C GLY A 137 -12.83 0.53 -13.38
N ARG A 138 -12.83 -0.63 -14.06
CA ARG A 138 -12.84 -1.97 -13.44
C ARG A 138 -11.48 -2.63 -13.53
N ILE A 139 -11.14 -3.41 -12.53
CA ILE A 139 -9.92 -4.24 -12.51
C ILE A 139 -10.16 -5.47 -13.39
N VAL A 140 -9.24 -5.74 -14.32
CA VAL A 140 -9.32 -6.84 -15.29
C VAL A 140 -8.00 -7.61 -15.34
N MET A 141 -8.07 -8.94 -15.21
CA MET A 141 -6.97 -9.85 -15.47
C MET A 141 -6.76 -10.04 -16.97
N VAL A 142 -5.53 -9.80 -17.43
CA VAL A 142 -5.12 -9.91 -18.84
C VAL A 142 -4.40 -11.22 -19.11
N SER A 143 -3.50 -11.63 -18.20
CA SER A 143 -2.77 -12.89 -18.36
C SER A 143 -3.67 -14.10 -18.21
N THR A 144 -3.44 -15.12 -19.03
CA THR A 144 -4.04 -16.45 -18.86
C THR A 144 -3.12 -17.32 -18.02
N ILE A 145 -3.62 -17.81 -16.91
CA ILE A 145 -2.95 -18.68 -15.95
C ILE A 145 -3.50 -20.09 -16.16
N ALA A 146 -2.61 -21.09 -16.17
CA ALA A 146 -3.06 -22.46 -16.38
C ALA A 146 -3.94 -22.91 -15.20
N PRO A 147 -4.92 -23.82 -15.43
CA PRO A 147 -5.64 -24.45 -14.34
C PRO A 147 -4.68 -25.01 -13.29
N ASP A 148 -5.05 -24.90 -12.01
CA ASP A 148 -4.27 -25.40 -10.87
C ASP A 148 -2.94 -24.68 -10.56
N GLU A 149 -2.48 -23.74 -11.39
CA GLU A 149 -1.37 -22.84 -11.04
C GLU A 149 -1.81 -21.85 -9.94
N THR A 150 -0.86 -21.48 -9.09
CA THR A 150 -1.08 -20.56 -7.97
C THR A 150 -0.76 -19.12 -8.32
N LEU A 151 -1.59 -18.20 -7.84
CA LEU A 151 -1.45 -16.75 -8.04
C LEU A 151 -1.39 -16.04 -6.69
N LEU A 152 -0.37 -15.22 -6.48
CA LEU A 152 -0.30 -14.25 -5.39
C LEU A 152 -0.72 -12.86 -5.90
N LEU A 153 -1.60 -12.20 -5.16
CA LEU A 153 -1.98 -10.81 -5.44
C LEU A 153 -1.19 -9.87 -4.53
N ASP A 154 -0.66 -8.82 -5.14
CA ASP A 154 0.14 -7.79 -4.50
C ASP A 154 -0.56 -6.42 -4.63
N GLU A 155 -0.66 -5.68 -3.53
CA GLU A 155 -1.30 -4.35 -3.48
C GLU A 155 -0.41 -3.35 -2.74
N ASP A 156 -0.56 -2.06 -3.03
CA ASP A 156 0.25 -1.02 -2.38
C ASP A 156 -0.20 -0.85 -0.92
N PHE A 157 -1.49 -0.57 -0.72
CA PHE A 157 -2.06 -0.28 0.59
C PHE A 157 -3.40 -1.00 0.82
N CYS A 158 -3.52 -1.72 1.93
CA CYS A 158 -4.82 -2.22 2.38
C CYS A 158 -5.60 -1.11 3.10
N THR A 159 -6.79 -0.81 2.58
CA THR A 159 -7.74 0.15 3.19
C THR A 159 -9.01 -0.54 3.67
N LYS A 160 -9.89 -0.95 2.75
CA LYS A 160 -11.11 -1.72 3.03
C LYS A 160 -11.13 -3.06 2.26
N GLY A 161 -10.04 -3.39 1.57
CA GLY A 161 -9.94 -4.57 0.70
C GLY A 161 -10.78 -4.51 -0.58
N THR A 162 -11.28 -3.32 -0.97
CA THR A 162 -12.20 -3.20 -2.13
C THR A 162 -11.51 -3.55 -3.45
N GLY A 163 -10.29 -3.03 -3.68
CA GLY A 163 -9.50 -3.33 -4.89
C GLY A 163 -9.17 -4.82 -4.97
N PHE A 164 -8.68 -5.39 -3.89
CA PHE A 164 -8.49 -6.83 -3.74
C PHE A 164 -9.74 -7.68 -4.05
N LYS A 165 -10.91 -7.32 -3.49
CA LYS A 165 -12.18 -8.02 -3.77
C LYS A 165 -12.56 -7.96 -5.25
N GLU A 166 -12.44 -6.78 -5.87
CA GLU A 166 -12.71 -6.59 -7.30
C GLU A 166 -11.76 -7.44 -8.16
N ALA A 167 -10.47 -7.48 -7.81
CA ALA A 167 -9.46 -8.30 -8.47
C ALA A 167 -9.78 -9.80 -8.40
N VAL A 168 -10.04 -10.32 -7.20
CA VAL A 168 -10.40 -11.74 -6.99
C VAL A 168 -11.67 -12.11 -7.78
N ALA A 169 -12.69 -11.24 -7.75
CA ALA A 169 -13.94 -11.48 -8.46
C ALA A 169 -13.74 -11.53 -9.98
N ASP A 170 -12.98 -10.59 -10.57
CA ASP A 170 -12.68 -10.61 -12.00
C ASP A 170 -11.90 -11.87 -12.39
N ILE A 171 -10.84 -12.20 -11.64
CA ILE A 171 -10.00 -13.38 -11.89
C ILE A 171 -10.83 -14.65 -11.90
N LEU A 172 -11.65 -14.89 -10.88
CA LEU A 172 -12.45 -16.12 -10.77
C LEU A 172 -13.58 -16.17 -11.79
N SER A 173 -14.12 -15.02 -12.23
CA SER A 173 -15.12 -14.98 -13.29
C SER A 173 -14.58 -15.44 -14.65
N ARG A 174 -13.28 -15.18 -14.91
CA ARG A 174 -12.61 -15.51 -16.18
C ARG A 174 -11.88 -16.85 -16.12
N GLN A 175 -11.33 -17.18 -14.96
CA GLN A 175 -10.38 -18.28 -14.77
C GLN A 175 -10.72 -19.05 -13.48
N PRO A 176 -11.89 -19.70 -13.38
CA PRO A 176 -12.42 -20.27 -12.13
C PRO A 176 -11.59 -21.39 -11.51
N LYS A 177 -10.57 -21.91 -12.23
CA LYS A 177 -9.68 -22.99 -11.78
C LYS A 177 -8.30 -22.49 -11.30
N VAL A 178 -8.03 -21.19 -11.35
CA VAL A 178 -6.80 -20.62 -10.79
C VAL A 178 -6.85 -20.68 -9.27
N LYS A 179 -5.71 -20.98 -8.63
CA LYS A 179 -5.61 -21.02 -7.17
C LYS A 179 -5.02 -19.73 -6.66
N ILE A 180 -5.87 -18.79 -6.28
CA ILE A 180 -5.40 -17.56 -5.61
C ILE A 180 -4.94 -17.94 -4.20
N LEU A 181 -3.70 -17.60 -3.85
CA LEU A 181 -3.22 -17.80 -2.48
C LEU A 181 -4.12 -17.00 -1.52
N PRO A 182 -4.45 -17.53 -0.32
CA PRO A 182 -5.38 -16.90 0.61
C PRO A 182 -4.72 -15.74 1.37
N LEU A 183 -4.01 -14.86 0.66
CA LEU A 183 -3.22 -13.74 1.17
C LEU A 183 -3.48 -12.48 0.33
N GLU A 184 -3.52 -11.34 0.99
CA GLU A 184 -3.32 -10.02 0.39
C GLU A 184 -1.97 -9.49 0.88
N LEU A 185 -0.99 -9.37 -0.03
CA LEU A 185 0.33 -8.86 0.31
C LEU A 185 0.36 -7.34 0.08
N VAL A 186 0.66 -6.56 1.13
CA VAL A 186 0.64 -5.08 1.07
C VAL A 186 1.85 -4.43 1.70
N ILE A 187 2.18 -3.21 1.29
CA ILE A 187 3.20 -2.41 1.97
C ILE A 187 2.64 -1.90 3.30
N ILE A 188 1.52 -1.17 3.23
CA ILE A 188 0.92 -0.53 4.41
C ILE A 188 -0.54 -0.97 4.57
N ASN A 189 -0.85 -1.57 5.72
CA ASN A 189 -2.23 -1.74 6.15
C ASN A 189 -2.66 -0.51 6.95
N ARG A 190 -3.36 0.42 6.30
CA ARG A 190 -3.97 1.59 6.96
C ARG A 190 -5.43 1.40 7.32
N GLY A 191 -6.02 0.29 6.88
CA GLY A 191 -7.39 -0.11 7.18
C GLY A 191 -7.55 -0.70 8.57
N GLY A 192 -6.50 -1.37 9.06
CA GLY A 192 -6.57 -2.21 10.25
C GLY A 192 -7.30 -3.53 10.02
N LEU A 193 -7.45 -3.97 8.76
CA LEU A 193 -8.01 -5.28 8.45
C LEU A 193 -6.94 -6.34 8.69
N THR A 194 -7.27 -7.40 9.43
CA THR A 194 -6.40 -8.58 9.55
C THR A 194 -6.66 -9.61 8.45
N ALA A 195 -7.88 -9.59 7.90
CA ALA A 195 -8.29 -10.44 6.80
C ALA A 195 -9.41 -9.80 5.97
N ILE A 196 -9.59 -10.30 4.74
CA ILE A 196 -10.63 -9.93 3.80
C ILE A 196 -11.47 -11.17 3.48
N ALA A 197 -12.74 -11.15 3.89
CA ALA A 197 -13.70 -12.18 3.51
C ALA A 197 -14.36 -11.85 2.16
N ILE A 198 -14.43 -12.86 1.29
CA ILE A 198 -15.09 -12.82 -0.02
C ILE A 198 -16.10 -13.96 -0.08
N GLU A 199 -17.38 -13.61 -0.18
CA GLU A 199 -18.48 -14.57 -0.21
C GLU A 199 -18.33 -15.58 -1.35
N GLY A 200 -18.49 -16.87 -1.05
CA GLY A 200 -18.33 -17.95 -2.03
C GLY A 200 -16.89 -18.29 -2.41
N VAL A 201 -15.89 -17.55 -1.91
CA VAL A 201 -14.47 -17.77 -2.22
C VAL A 201 -13.69 -18.19 -0.97
N GLY A 202 -13.76 -17.40 0.10
CA GLY A 202 -13.01 -17.65 1.33
C GLY A 202 -12.49 -16.39 2.01
N GLU A 203 -11.57 -16.59 2.94
CA GLU A 203 -10.89 -15.52 3.68
C GLU A 203 -9.44 -15.40 3.24
N PHE A 204 -8.99 -14.15 3.08
CA PHE A 204 -7.63 -13.81 2.67
C PHE A 204 -6.95 -13.03 3.78
N GLN A 205 -5.83 -13.54 4.30
CA GLN A 205 -5.08 -12.86 5.36
C GLN A 205 -4.36 -11.64 4.80
N VAL A 206 -4.45 -10.51 5.48
CA VAL A 206 -3.67 -9.30 5.13
C VAL A 206 -2.26 -9.46 5.70
N VAL A 207 -1.26 -9.47 4.83
CA VAL A 207 0.15 -9.57 5.18
C VAL A 207 0.82 -8.25 4.82
N ALA A 208 1.05 -7.40 5.82
CA ALA A 208 1.59 -6.07 5.64
C ALA A 208 3.07 -5.99 6.03
N VAL A 209 3.84 -5.15 5.31
CA VAL A 209 5.17 -4.75 5.80
C VAL A 209 5.03 -3.88 7.05
N ALA A 210 4.05 -2.96 7.04
CA ALA A 210 3.71 -2.09 8.18
C ALA A 210 2.19 -1.98 8.41
N ASN A 211 1.76 -2.04 9.67
CA ASN A 211 0.41 -1.64 10.06
C ASN A 211 0.44 -0.20 10.57
N HIS A 212 -0.33 0.69 9.94
CA HIS A 212 -0.41 2.09 10.36
C HIS A 212 -1.82 2.62 10.17
N ARG A 213 -2.64 2.45 11.21
CA ARG A 213 -4.04 2.85 11.16
C ARG A 213 -4.15 4.37 11.03
N VAL A 214 -4.88 4.78 10.01
CA VAL A 214 -5.35 6.16 9.86
C VAL A 214 -6.84 6.19 10.19
N ASN A 215 -7.27 7.19 10.95
CA ASN A 215 -8.67 7.32 11.32
C ASN A 215 -9.47 7.90 10.17
N ASP A 216 -10.70 7.44 10.05
CA ASP A 216 -11.65 7.92 9.08
C ASP A 216 -13.06 8.00 9.68
N TRP A 217 -13.83 9.00 9.26
CA TRP A 217 -15.16 9.27 9.78
C TRP A 217 -16.11 9.69 8.65
N PRO A 218 -17.41 9.37 8.75
CA PRO A 218 -18.39 10.01 7.90
C PRO A 218 -18.40 11.54 8.17
N PRO A 219 -18.69 12.38 7.16
CA PRO A 219 -18.59 13.84 7.30
C PRO A 219 -19.35 14.44 8.51
N PRO A 220 -20.58 14.01 8.86
CA PRO A 220 -21.32 14.54 10.01
C PRO A 220 -20.64 14.25 11.37
N GLU A 221 -19.79 13.23 11.44
CA GLU A 221 -19.15 12.80 12.69
C GLU A 221 -17.72 13.31 12.83
N CYS A 222 -17.14 13.85 11.74
CA CYS A 222 -15.73 14.22 11.65
C CYS A 222 -15.30 15.20 12.77
N PRO A 223 -14.39 14.79 13.67
CA PRO A 223 -13.88 15.66 14.73
C PRO A 223 -13.05 16.82 14.18
N LEU A 224 -12.39 16.64 13.03
CA LEU A 224 -11.59 17.69 12.41
C LEU A 224 -12.48 18.83 11.87
N CYS A 225 -13.61 18.51 11.22
CA CYS A 225 -14.60 19.51 10.85
C CYS A 225 -15.14 20.28 12.06
N LYS A 226 -15.44 19.57 13.16
CA LYS A 226 -15.92 20.20 14.41
C LYS A 226 -14.89 21.16 15.02
N MET A 227 -13.60 20.96 14.78
CA MET A 227 -12.53 21.89 15.19
C MET A 227 -12.30 23.05 14.22
N GLY A 228 -13.04 23.10 13.10
CA GLY A 228 -12.91 24.14 12.07
C GLY A 228 -11.92 23.79 10.94
N SER A 229 -11.39 22.56 10.91
CA SER A 229 -10.54 22.10 9.81
C SER A 229 -11.36 21.94 8.52
N LYS A 230 -10.78 22.33 7.39
CA LYS A 230 -11.44 22.25 6.08
C LYS A 230 -11.07 20.95 5.35
N PRO A 231 -12.06 20.17 4.90
CA PRO A 231 -11.79 18.94 4.15
C PRO A 231 -11.32 19.26 2.73
N ILE A 232 -10.40 18.48 2.18
CA ILE A 232 -9.85 18.60 0.82
C ILE A 232 -9.59 17.22 0.20
N LYS A 233 -9.88 17.05 -1.11
CA LYS A 233 -9.53 15.82 -1.85
C LYS A 233 -8.04 15.84 -2.20
N PRO A 234 -7.17 15.04 -1.54
CA PRO A 234 -5.72 15.22 -1.68
C PRO A 234 -5.21 14.96 -3.10
N LYS A 235 -5.79 13.96 -3.79
CA LYS A 235 -5.39 13.55 -5.15
C LYS A 235 -6.13 14.27 -6.28
N ALA A 236 -6.93 15.31 -6.00
CA ALA A 236 -7.65 16.01 -7.07
C ALA A 236 -6.72 16.85 -7.94
N THR A 237 -5.68 17.45 -7.35
CA THR A 237 -4.62 18.22 -8.03
C THR A 237 -3.33 18.14 -7.21
N ASP A 238 -2.18 18.39 -7.84
CA ASP A 238 -0.91 18.51 -7.10
C ASP A 238 -0.94 19.69 -6.10
N GLU A 239 -1.68 20.75 -6.43
CA GLU A 239 -1.90 21.88 -5.54
C GLU A 239 -2.69 21.47 -4.28
N ASN A 240 -3.69 20.59 -4.39
CA ASN A 240 -4.39 20.07 -3.21
C ASN A 240 -3.47 19.28 -2.30
N TRP A 241 -2.56 18.48 -2.88
CA TRP A 241 -1.55 17.76 -2.10
C TRP A 241 -0.59 18.72 -1.40
N ARG A 242 -0.14 19.77 -2.10
CA ARG A 242 0.69 20.82 -1.51
C ARG A 242 -0.03 21.53 -0.37
N LEU A 243 -1.28 21.96 -0.59
CA LEU A 243 -2.08 22.67 0.40
C LEU A 243 -2.29 21.86 1.68
N ILE A 244 -2.67 20.58 1.58
CA ILE A 244 -2.91 19.76 2.76
C ILE A 244 -1.62 19.55 3.56
N THR A 245 -0.50 19.25 2.88
CA THR A 245 0.80 18.99 3.50
C THR A 245 1.46 20.22 4.14
N THR A 246 1.13 21.43 3.68
CA THR A 246 1.65 22.67 4.27
C THR A 246 0.67 23.38 5.19
N SER A 247 -0.56 22.89 5.35
CA SER A 247 -1.64 23.61 6.05
C SER A 247 -1.42 23.85 7.55
N GLN A 248 -0.44 23.17 8.16
CA GLN A 248 -0.15 23.26 9.61
C GLN A 248 1.31 23.63 9.93
N GLN A 249 2.10 24.00 8.90
CA GLN A 249 3.50 24.40 9.07
C GLN A 249 3.64 25.76 9.77
#